data_AF-A0A9W6U1J6-F1
#
_entry.id   AF-A0A9W6U1J6-F1
#
_cell.length_a   1.000
_cell.length_b   1.000
_cell.length_c   1.000
_cell.angle_alpha   90.00
_cell.angle_beta   90.00
_cell.angle_gamma   90.00
#
_symmetry.space_group_name_H-M   'P 1'
#
loop_
_entity.id
_entity.type
_entity.pdbx_description
1 polymer ?
#
loop_
_entity_poly.entity_id
_entity_poly.type
_entity_poly.pdbx_seq_one_letter_code
_entity_poly.pdbx_strand_id
1 'polypeptide(L)'
;MKNDAGDAVLIDFEYTSYNPRGYDLGNHFCEWAYDYHKTVNAHLGDFSKYPTEEQQRNFCRAYLAGKDGDENDVSENEIENLRLEANTYSLASHLFWALWGYIQASQSEIDFDFLAYGKCRYDAFKSRVTLKN
;
A
#
# COMPACT_ATOMS: atom_id res chain seq x y z
N MET A 1 -4.31 14.72 -3.44
CA MET A 1 -4.53 16.16 -3.68
C MET A 1 -4.29 16.44 -5.17
N LYS A 2 -4.87 17.49 -5.76
CA LYS A 2 -4.61 17.87 -7.15
C LYS A 2 -3.94 19.25 -7.20
N ASN A 3 -3.01 19.46 -8.13
CA ASN A 3 -2.49 20.80 -8.43
C ASN A 3 -3.49 21.59 -9.29
N ASP A 4 -3.16 22.83 -9.62
CA ASP A 4 -4.00 23.72 -10.46
C ASP A 4 -4.25 23.16 -11.87
N ALA A 5 -3.38 22.26 -12.37
CA ALA A 5 -3.54 21.59 -13.65
C ALA A 5 -4.44 20.34 -13.57
N GLY A 6 -4.85 19.93 -12.37
CA GLY A 6 -5.68 18.74 -12.15
C GLY A 6 -4.90 17.43 -11.99
N ASP A 7 -3.56 17.48 -11.99
CA ASP A 7 -2.70 16.32 -11.79
C ASP A 7 -2.69 15.90 -10.32
N ALA A 8 -2.61 14.59 -10.09
CA ALA A 8 -2.39 14.06 -8.75
C ALA A 8 -1.00 14.47 -8.22
N VAL A 9 -0.96 14.98 -6.99
CA VAL A 9 0.29 15.31 -6.29
C VAL A 9 0.41 14.51 -5.00
N LEU A 10 1.63 14.05 -4.73
CA LEU A 10 2.03 13.43 -3.47
C LEU A 10 2.45 14.53 -2.49
N ILE A 11 2.04 14.39 -1.23
CA ILE A 11 2.29 15.31 -0.12
C ILE A 11 2.70 14.50 1.12
N ASP A 12 3.03 15.19 2.22
CA ASP A 12 3.27 14.58 3.53
C ASP A 12 4.38 13.51 3.48
N PHE A 13 5.63 14.00 3.41
CA PHE A 13 6.85 13.21 3.24
C PHE A 13 7.48 12.79 4.59
N GLU A 14 6.71 12.76 5.69
CA GLU A 14 7.22 12.49 7.04
C GLU A 14 7.85 11.10 7.19
N TYR A 15 7.43 10.13 6.37
CA TYR A 15 7.95 8.76 6.35
C TYR A 15 8.87 8.46 5.17
N THR A 16 9.26 9.47 4.39
CA THR A 16 10.13 9.28 3.22
C THR A 16 11.55 8.93 3.64
N SER A 17 12.11 7.88 3.03
CA SER A 17 13.50 7.49 3.17
C SER A 17 13.95 6.67 1.96
N TYR A 18 15.25 6.37 1.85
CA TYR A 18 15.73 5.39 0.87
C TYR A 18 15.21 3.99 1.24
N ASN A 19 14.47 3.37 0.32
CA ASN A 19 13.82 2.09 0.54
C ASN A 19 13.70 1.32 -0.80
N PRO A 20 13.55 -0.02 -0.80
CA PRO A 20 13.22 -0.76 -2.02
C PRO A 20 11.91 -0.25 -2.61
N ARG A 21 11.87 -0.01 -3.92
CA ARG A 21 10.67 0.49 -4.62
C ARG A 21 9.46 -0.41 -4.38
N GLY A 22 9.64 -1.73 -4.32
CA GLY A 22 8.57 -2.66 -4.04
C GLY A 22 7.90 -2.42 -2.69
N TYR A 23 8.59 -1.84 -1.70
CA TYR A 23 7.94 -1.45 -0.44
C TYR A 23 6.90 -0.36 -0.63
N ASP A 24 7.23 0.68 -1.39
CA ASP A 24 6.31 1.79 -1.61
C ASP A 24 5.09 1.35 -2.44
N LEU A 25 5.33 0.55 -3.49
CA LEU A 25 4.26 -0.02 -4.31
C LEU A 25 3.40 -1.03 -3.52
N GLY A 26 4.05 -1.92 -2.76
CA GLY A 26 3.36 -2.89 -1.91
C GLY A 26 2.52 -2.21 -0.83
N ASN A 27 3.05 -1.15 -0.23
CA ASN A 27 2.31 -0.31 0.71
C ASN A 27 1.11 0.37 0.03
N HIS A 28 1.31 0.95 -1.16
CA HIS A 28 0.23 1.54 -1.93
C HIS A 28 -0.91 0.55 -2.21
N PHE A 29 -0.58 -0.69 -2.60
CA PHE A 29 -1.59 -1.74 -2.80
C PHE A 29 -2.29 -2.15 -1.50
N CYS A 30 -1.56 -2.23 -0.37
CA CYS A 30 -2.19 -2.47 0.93
C CYS A 30 -3.25 -1.41 1.24
N GLU A 31 -2.99 -0.13 0.96
CA GLU A 31 -3.90 0.97 1.27
C GLU A 31 -5.23 0.91 0.49
N TRP A 32 -5.34 0.15 -0.61
CA TRP A 32 -6.63 -0.07 -1.27
C TRP A 32 -7.64 -0.82 -0.39
N ALA A 33 -7.15 -1.60 0.57
CA ALA A 33 -7.98 -2.30 1.55
C ALA A 33 -8.42 -1.40 2.72
N TYR A 34 -7.80 -0.23 2.92
CA TYR A 34 -8.07 0.62 4.08
C TYR A 34 -8.87 1.86 3.68
N ASP A 35 -9.94 2.12 4.43
CA ASP A 35 -10.82 3.26 4.23
C ASP A 35 -11.00 3.97 5.57
N TYR A 36 -10.13 4.96 5.79
CA TYR A 36 -10.07 5.74 7.02
C TYR A 36 -11.19 6.78 7.14
N HIS A 37 -12.03 6.96 6.11
CA HIS A 37 -13.19 7.85 6.16
C HIS A 37 -14.44 7.18 6.77
N LYS A 38 -14.39 5.86 7.02
CA LYS A 38 -15.49 5.14 7.69
C LYS A 38 -15.70 5.68 9.11
N THR A 39 -16.95 5.90 9.48
CA THR A 39 -17.31 6.27 10.87
C THR A 39 -17.33 5.07 11.81
N VAL A 40 -17.37 3.85 11.28
CA VAL A 40 -17.38 2.60 12.04
C VAL A 40 -16.23 1.72 11.55
N ASN A 41 -15.37 1.29 12.47
CA ASN A 41 -14.24 0.39 12.21
C ASN A 41 -13.26 0.87 11.13
N ALA A 42 -12.95 2.17 11.04
CA ALA A 42 -11.94 2.73 10.12
C ALA A 42 -10.53 2.13 10.29
N HIS A 43 -10.26 1.48 11.43
CA HIS A 43 -9.01 0.79 11.72
C HIS A 43 -8.91 -0.61 11.08
N LEU A 44 -9.99 -1.13 10.48
CA LEU A 44 -10.03 -2.46 9.86
C LEU A 44 -9.94 -2.38 8.33
N GLY A 45 -9.05 -3.20 7.77
CA GLY A 45 -8.93 -3.40 6.32
C GLY A 45 -10.00 -4.34 5.77
N ASP A 46 -10.51 -4.01 4.59
CA ASP A 46 -11.34 -4.87 3.74
C ASP A 46 -10.47 -5.44 2.61
N PHE A 47 -9.89 -6.62 2.85
CA PHE A 47 -8.95 -7.25 1.91
C PHE A 47 -9.59 -7.75 0.62
N SER A 48 -10.94 -7.72 0.51
CA SER A 48 -11.62 -7.95 -0.77
C SER A 48 -11.37 -6.83 -1.78
N LYS A 49 -10.90 -5.66 -1.31
CA LYS A 49 -10.57 -4.49 -2.13
C LYS A 49 -9.09 -4.39 -2.51
N TYR A 50 -8.24 -5.31 -2.05
CA TYR A 50 -6.86 -5.37 -2.51
C TYR A 50 -6.84 -5.47 -4.05
N PRO A 51 -5.95 -4.76 -4.77
CA PRO A 51 -6.01 -4.72 -6.22
C PRO A 51 -5.88 -6.11 -6.81
N THR A 52 -6.68 -6.40 -7.85
CA THR A 52 -6.58 -7.66 -8.60
C THR A 52 -5.24 -7.76 -9.33
N GLU A 53 -4.85 -8.96 -9.75
CA GLU A 53 -3.61 -9.13 -10.55
C GLU A 53 -3.58 -8.19 -11.76
N GLU A 54 -4.70 -8.04 -12.48
CA GLU A 54 -4.81 -7.14 -13.63
C GLU A 54 -4.57 -5.67 -13.23
N GLN A 55 -5.16 -5.21 -12.13
CA GLN A 55 -4.96 -3.85 -11.63
C GLN A 55 -3.51 -3.61 -11.20
N GLN A 56 -2.89 -4.58 -10.54
CA GLN A 56 -1.48 -4.51 -10.16
C GLN A 56 -0.58 -4.45 -11.40
N ARG A 57 -0.84 -5.27 -12.42
CA ARG A 57 -0.11 -5.26 -13.70
C ARG A 57 -0.23 -3.92 -14.40
N ASN A 58 -1.44 -3.36 -14.46
CA ASN A 58 -1.68 -2.05 -15.08
C ASN A 58 -0.91 -0.94 -14.35
N PHE A 59 -0.91 -0.95 -13.03
CA PHE A 59 -0.10 0.00 -12.25
C PHE A 59 1.41 -0.18 -12.51
N CYS A 60 1.90 -1.42 -12.51
CA CYS A 60 3.31 -1.71 -12.75
C CYS A 60 3.75 -1.30 -14.17
N ARG A 61 2.91 -1.50 -15.19
CA ARG A 61 3.17 -1.09 -16.57
C ARG A 61 3.32 0.42 -16.68
N ALA A 62 2.35 1.18 -16.16
CA ALA A 62 2.41 2.65 -16.15
C ALA A 62 3.61 3.17 -15.33
N TYR A 63 3.92 2.54 -14.19
CA TYR A 63 5.08 2.90 -13.37
C TYR A 63 6.41 2.71 -14.11
N LEU A 64 6.56 1.59 -14.82
CA LEU A 64 7.78 1.25 -15.56
C LEU A 64 7.95 2.10 -16.82
N ALA A 65 6.86 2.43 -17.52
CA ALA A 65 6.88 3.35 -18.65
C ALA A 65 7.27 4.77 -18.19
N GLY A 66 6.80 5.19 -17.02
CA GLY A 66 7.02 6.54 -16.51
C GLY A 66 6.22 7.59 -17.29
N LYS A 67 6.42 8.86 -16.95
CA LYS A 67 5.59 9.98 -17.47
C LYS A 67 5.62 10.12 -19.00
N ASP A 68 6.79 9.93 -19.60
CA ASP A 68 7.05 10.20 -21.01
C ASP A 68 7.36 8.92 -21.81
N GLY A 69 7.23 7.73 -21.20
CA GLY A 69 7.50 6.45 -21.85
C GLY A 69 6.25 5.80 -22.47
N ASP A 70 6.48 4.85 -23.37
CA ASP A 70 5.42 4.04 -23.97
C ASP A 70 5.23 2.76 -23.16
N GLU A 71 4.00 2.51 -22.69
CA GLU A 71 3.65 1.27 -21.98
C GLU A 71 3.88 0.01 -22.82
N ASN A 72 3.89 0.12 -24.16
CA ASN A 72 4.19 -0.99 -25.06
C ASN A 72 5.68 -1.40 -25.04
N ASP A 73 6.57 -0.53 -24.57
CA ASP A 73 8.01 -0.82 -24.46
C ASP A 73 8.34 -1.63 -23.20
N VAL A 74 7.40 -1.76 -22.27
CA VAL A 74 7.59 -2.51 -21.01
C VAL A 74 7.25 -3.98 -21.24
N SER A 75 8.21 -4.86 -20.98
CA SER A 75 7.96 -6.29 -21.15
C SER A 75 7.06 -6.88 -20.06
N GLU A 76 6.26 -7.89 -20.40
CA GLU A 76 5.43 -8.62 -19.42
C GLU A 76 6.26 -9.26 -18.28
N ASN A 77 7.54 -9.57 -18.54
CA ASN A 77 8.45 -10.07 -17.53
C ASN A 77 8.85 -8.96 -16.53
N GLU A 78 9.10 -7.73 -16.98
CA GLU A 78 9.38 -6.60 -16.08
C GLU A 78 8.16 -6.25 -15.22
N ILE A 79 6.98 -6.26 -15.82
CA ILE A 79 5.70 -6.06 -15.13
C ILE A 79 5.53 -7.11 -14.03
N GLU A 80 5.69 -8.39 -14.36
CA GLU A 80 5.52 -9.47 -13.39
C GLU A 80 6.57 -9.41 -12.27
N ASN A 81 7.83 -9.12 -12.60
CA ASN A 81 8.88 -8.99 -11.59
C ASN A 81 8.59 -7.87 -10.60
N LEU A 82 8.17 -6.69 -11.07
CA LEU A 82 7.81 -5.57 -10.19
C LEU A 82 6.56 -5.90 -9.35
N ARG A 83 5.58 -6.57 -9.95
CA ARG A 83 4.37 -7.01 -9.24
C ARG A 83 4.70 -7.98 -8.10
N LEU A 84 5.57 -8.96 -8.35
CA LEU A 84 6.04 -9.91 -7.33
C LEU A 84 6.89 -9.22 -6.26
N GLU A 85 7.74 -8.26 -6.65
CA GLU A 85 8.50 -7.40 -5.73
C GLU A 85 7.54 -6.66 -4.78
N ALA A 86 6.55 -5.95 -5.33
CA ALA A 86 5.56 -5.19 -4.57
C ALA A 86 4.75 -6.08 -3.61
N ASN A 87 4.23 -7.21 -4.10
CA ASN A 87 3.49 -8.14 -3.25
C ASN A 87 4.35 -8.73 -2.14
N THR A 88 5.62 -9.03 -2.40
CA THR A 88 6.54 -9.50 -1.35
C THR A 88 6.70 -8.46 -0.25
N TYR A 89 6.90 -7.19 -0.61
CA TYR A 89 7.03 -6.13 0.38
C TYR A 89 5.70 -5.68 1.01
N SER A 90 4.53 -6.02 0.44
CA SER A 90 3.24 -5.80 1.12
C SER A 90 3.21 -6.44 2.52
N LEU A 91 3.87 -7.59 2.67
CA LEU A 91 4.04 -8.25 3.97
C LEU A 91 4.88 -7.41 4.93
N ALA A 92 5.96 -6.80 4.44
CA ALA A 92 6.81 -5.91 5.23
C ALA A 92 6.05 -4.64 5.64
N SER A 93 5.23 -4.07 4.74
CA SER A 93 4.33 -2.95 5.06
C SER A 93 3.35 -3.32 6.17
N HIS A 94 2.67 -4.47 6.06
CA HIS A 94 1.78 -4.93 7.14
C HIS A 94 2.50 -5.08 8.48
N LEU A 95 3.70 -5.64 8.50
CA LEU A 95 4.47 -5.78 9.73
C LEU A 95 4.90 -4.41 10.30
N PHE A 96 5.38 -3.50 9.46
CA PHE A 96 5.79 -2.15 9.88
C PHE A 96 4.61 -1.40 10.51
N TRP A 97 3.48 -1.34 9.82
CA TRP A 97 2.31 -0.61 10.30
C TRP A 97 1.60 -1.30 11.48
N ALA A 98 1.76 -2.62 11.64
CA ALA A 98 1.35 -3.31 12.85
C ALA A 98 2.11 -2.81 14.07
N LEU A 99 3.45 -2.77 13.99
CA LEU A 99 4.31 -2.27 15.07
C LEU A 99 4.04 -0.80 15.35
N TRP A 100 3.89 0.02 14.30
CA TRP A 100 3.52 1.42 14.43
C TRP A 100 2.19 1.58 15.17
N GLY A 101 1.17 0.79 14.82
CA GLY A 101 -0.12 0.80 15.50
C GLY A 101 -0.01 0.48 16.98
N TYR A 102 0.74 -0.57 17.34
CA TYR A 102 0.94 -0.91 18.76
C TYR A 102 1.69 0.16 19.55
N ILE A 103 2.65 0.85 18.93
CA ILE A 103 3.35 1.97 19.56
C ILE A 103 2.39 3.16 19.75
N GLN A 104 1.65 3.54 18.70
CA GLN A 104 0.68 4.64 18.73
C GLN A 104 -0.44 4.42 19.74
N ALA A 105 -0.86 3.17 19.98
CA ALA A 105 -1.86 2.84 21.00
C ALA A 105 -1.47 3.28 22.42
N SER A 106 -0.17 3.56 22.66
CA SER A 106 0.34 4.08 23.94
C SER A 106 0.76 5.55 23.93
N GLN A 107 0.84 6.18 22.75
CA GLN A 107 1.48 7.50 22.57
C GLN A 107 0.59 8.54 21.90
N SER A 108 -0.37 8.10 21.08
CA SER A 108 -1.19 9.00 20.27
C SER A 108 -2.34 9.60 21.07
N GLU A 109 -2.63 10.87 20.81
CA GLU A 109 -3.83 11.56 21.32
C GLU A 109 -4.99 11.52 20.30
N ILE A 110 -4.76 10.96 19.10
CA ILE A 110 -5.77 10.85 18.05
C ILE A 110 -6.84 9.83 18.47
N ASP A 111 -8.11 10.19 18.31
CA ASP A 111 -9.24 9.27 18.51
C ASP A 111 -9.33 8.25 17.37
N PHE A 112 -8.50 7.21 17.48
CA PHE A 112 -8.42 6.10 16.55
C PHE A 112 -8.02 4.83 17.30
N ASP A 113 -8.64 3.69 16.98
CA ASP A 113 -8.33 2.41 17.63
C ASP A 113 -7.02 1.80 17.06
N PHE A 114 -5.90 2.35 17.53
CA PHE A 114 -4.56 1.93 17.13
C PHE A 114 -4.24 0.48 17.50
N LEU A 115 -4.82 -0.04 18.59
CA LEU A 115 -4.59 -1.41 19.02
C LEU A 115 -5.25 -2.39 18.05
N ALA A 116 -6.51 -2.15 17.70
CA ALA A 116 -7.22 -2.96 16.71
C ALA A 116 -6.62 -2.80 15.31
N TYR A 117 -6.17 -1.60 14.93
CA TYR A 117 -5.40 -1.37 13.70
C TYR A 117 -4.13 -2.22 13.65
N GLY A 118 -3.30 -2.14 14.70
CA GLY A 118 -2.06 -2.89 14.80
C GLY A 118 -2.30 -4.40 14.69
N LYS A 119 -3.36 -4.89 15.37
CA LYS A 119 -3.79 -6.28 15.28
C LYS A 119 -4.24 -6.67 13.87
N CYS A 120 -5.05 -5.84 13.20
CA CYS A 120 -5.53 -6.09 11.84
C CYS A 120 -4.34 -6.23 10.86
N ARG A 121 -3.37 -5.30 10.91
CA ARG A 121 -2.16 -5.36 10.08
C ARG A 121 -1.31 -6.60 10.40
N TYR A 122 -1.15 -6.94 11.68
CA TYR A 122 -0.39 -8.14 12.08
C TYR A 122 -1.05 -9.44 11.59
N ASP A 123 -2.37 -9.56 11.70
CA ASP A 123 -3.11 -10.72 11.20
C ASP A 123 -3.02 -10.83 9.66
N ALA A 124 -3.02 -9.70 8.95
CA ALA A 124 -2.78 -9.65 7.50
C ALA A 124 -1.38 -10.18 7.13
N PHE A 125 -0.34 -9.76 7.85
CA PHE A 125 1.02 -10.28 7.71
C PHE A 125 1.07 -11.80 7.96
N LYS A 126 0.51 -12.26 9.08
CA LYS A 126 0.52 -13.67 9.48
C LYS A 126 -0.23 -14.57 8.52
N SER A 127 -1.39 -14.12 8.03
CA SER A 127 -2.22 -14.87 7.09
C SER A 127 -1.75 -14.78 5.64
N ARG A 128 -0.84 -13.82 5.34
CA ARG A 128 -0.36 -13.49 3.99
C ARG A 128 -1.51 -13.20 3.02
N VAL A 129 -2.52 -12.47 3.50
CA VAL A 129 -3.77 -12.24 2.76
C VAL A 129 -3.52 -11.56 1.40
N THR A 130 -2.53 -10.68 1.31
CA THR A 130 -2.16 -9.95 0.08
C THR A 130 -1.43 -10.80 -0.96
N LEU A 131 -0.99 -12.01 -0.61
CA LEU A 131 -0.35 -12.95 -1.57
C LEU A 131 -1.33 -14.00 -2.11
N LYS A 132 -2.56 -14.03 -1.62
CA LYS A 132 -3.57 -15.05 -1.97
C LYS A 132 -4.56 -14.58 -3.03
N ASN A 133 -4.48 -13.30 -3.42
CA ASN A 133 -5.36 -12.64 -4.37
C ASN A 133 -4.69 -12.49 -5.74
#